data_AF-A0A6P1U5V1-F1
#
_entry.id   AF-A0A6P1U5V1-F1
#
_cell.length_a   1.000
_cell.length_b   1.000
_cell.length_c   1.000
_cell.angle_alpha   90.00
_cell.angle_beta   90.00
_cell.angle_gamma   90.00
#
_symmetry.space_group_name_H-M   'P 1'
#
loop_
_entity.id
_entity.type
_entity.pdbx_description
1 polymer ?
#
loop_
_entity_poly.entity_id
_entity_poly.type
_entity_poly.pdbx_seq_one_letter_code
_entity_poly.pdbx_strand_id
1 'polypeptide(L)'
;MSHIQVFESFEKNPSFRLQEMFYLAATLAGEAESAGELVEMLERGGARAFADMPEDVLYGDGEAIVKWLIEHRKFGFLARFDVDMKYQSKDKTGVWRFFRQGWVYGETMGEVLAMVFEKCTREKNQ
;
A
#
# COMPACT_ATOMS: atom_id res chain seq x y z
N MET A 1 -13.20 14.49 6.23
CA MET A 1 -13.59 13.95 4.91
C MET A 1 -14.04 12.51 5.13
N SER A 2 -15.19 12.08 4.63
CA SER A 2 -15.63 10.68 4.80
C SER A 2 -14.86 9.74 3.86
N HIS A 3 -14.76 8.45 4.19
CA HIS A 3 -14.10 7.45 3.34
C HIS A 3 -14.76 7.35 1.94
N ILE A 4 -16.08 7.57 1.86
CA ILE A 4 -16.83 7.64 0.59
C ILE A 4 -16.34 8.81 -0.28
N GLN A 5 -16.17 10.00 0.31
CA GLN A 5 -15.67 11.18 -0.43
C GLN A 5 -14.25 10.98 -0.96
N VAL A 6 -13.40 10.25 -0.23
CA VAL A 6 -12.04 9.93 -0.68
C VAL A 6 -12.09 8.92 -1.83
N PHE A 7 -12.92 7.88 -1.73
CA PHE A 7 -13.09 6.90 -2.80
C PHE A 7 -13.61 7.52 -4.10
N GLU A 8 -14.63 8.37 -4.03
CA GLU A 8 -15.13 9.13 -5.19
C GLU A 8 -14.03 10.02 -5.83
N SER A 9 -13.06 10.47 -5.04
CA SER A 9 -11.94 11.27 -5.53
C SER A 9 -10.91 10.41 -6.29
N PHE A 10 -10.78 9.12 -5.96
CA PHE A 10 -10.01 8.17 -6.76
C PHE A 10 -10.69 7.89 -8.11
N GLU A 11 -12.01 7.66 -8.12
CA GLU A 11 -12.75 7.43 -9.37
C GLU A 11 -12.65 8.61 -10.34
N LYS A 12 -12.61 9.83 -9.81
CA LYS A 12 -12.49 11.07 -10.59
C LYS A 12 -11.07 11.33 -11.11
N ASN A 13 -10.05 10.61 -10.63
CA ASN A 13 -8.66 10.81 -11.03
C ASN A 13 -8.06 9.56 -11.70
N PRO A 14 -8.10 9.46 -13.04
CA PRO A 14 -7.67 8.27 -13.76
C PRO A 14 -6.16 7.98 -13.66
N SER A 15 -5.37 8.91 -13.12
CA SER A 15 -3.94 8.71 -12.85
C SER A 15 -3.66 7.94 -11.56
N PHE A 16 -4.66 7.79 -10.68
CA PHE A 16 -4.51 7.10 -9.40
C PHE A 16 -5.34 5.82 -9.46
N ARG A 17 -4.75 4.70 -9.02
CA ARG A 17 -5.45 3.42 -8.95
C ARG A 17 -5.26 2.84 -7.57
N LEU A 18 -6.36 2.66 -6.84
CA LEU A 18 -6.37 1.77 -5.69
C LEU A 18 -6.52 0.34 -6.24
N GLN A 19 -5.50 -0.49 -6.04
CA GLN A 19 -5.48 -1.85 -6.58
C GLN A 19 -6.15 -2.82 -5.61
N GLU A 20 -5.71 -2.79 -4.35
CA GLU A 20 -6.14 -3.74 -3.32
C GLU A 20 -6.18 -3.06 -1.96
N MET A 21 -7.02 -3.57 -1.07
CA MET A 21 -7.07 -3.15 0.33
C MET A 21 -7.43 -4.35 1.22
N PHE A 22 -6.61 -4.56 2.25
CA PHE A 22 -6.73 -5.68 3.18
C PHE A 22 -7.04 -5.16 4.57
N TYR A 23 -7.87 -5.90 5.30
CA TYR A 23 -8.01 -5.72 6.73
C TYR A 23 -7.20 -6.78 7.47
N LEU A 24 -6.06 -6.37 8.03
CA LEU A 24 -5.04 -7.27 8.55
C LEU A 24 -5.55 -8.14 9.71
N ALA A 25 -6.49 -7.66 10.52
CA ALA A 25 -7.03 -8.46 11.62
C ALA A 25 -7.85 -9.67 11.12
N ALA A 26 -8.68 -9.49 10.08
CA ALA A 26 -9.44 -10.58 9.46
C ALA A 26 -8.50 -11.58 8.77
N THR A 27 -7.45 -11.08 8.11
CA THR A 27 -6.42 -11.90 7.48
C THR A 27 -5.66 -12.77 8.50
N LEU A 28 -5.35 -12.21 9.68
CA LEU A 28 -4.68 -12.93 10.77
C LEU A 28 -5.61 -13.90 11.52
N ALA A 29 -6.92 -13.64 11.53
CA ALA A 29 -7.93 -14.47 12.20
C ALA A 29 -8.40 -15.69 11.37
N GLY A 30 -7.83 -15.90 10.18
CA GLY A 30 -8.13 -17.06 9.33
C GLY A 30 -9.21 -16.83 8.28
N GLU A 31 -9.62 -15.59 8.00
CA GLU A 31 -10.56 -15.27 6.91
C GLU A 31 -9.86 -15.01 5.56
N ALA A 32 -8.52 -14.93 5.54
CA ALA A 32 -7.74 -14.97 4.30
C ALA A 32 -7.26 -16.39 4.03
N GLU A 33 -7.35 -16.84 2.77
CA GLU A 33 -7.09 -18.23 2.37
C GLU A 33 -5.66 -18.73 2.66
N SER A 34 -4.71 -17.88 3.07
CA SER A 34 -3.67 -18.27 4.02
C SER A 34 -2.88 -17.05 4.48
N ALA A 35 -2.31 -17.10 5.68
CA ALA A 35 -1.23 -16.20 6.08
C ALA A 35 -0.07 -16.16 5.04
N GLY A 36 0.08 -17.21 4.23
CA GLY A 36 1.02 -17.27 3.11
C GLY A 36 0.78 -16.22 2.03
N GLU A 37 -0.48 -15.92 1.67
CA GLU A 37 -0.77 -14.84 0.71
C GLU A 37 -0.40 -13.47 1.29
N LEU A 38 -0.72 -13.21 2.57
CA LEU A 38 -0.32 -11.98 3.24
C LEU A 38 1.21 -11.82 3.24
N VAL A 39 1.92 -12.93 3.48
CA VAL A 39 3.40 -12.97 3.51
C VAL A 39 3.96 -12.68 2.13
N GLU A 40 3.50 -13.38 1.09
CA GLU A 40 3.93 -13.11 -0.29
C GLU A 40 3.72 -11.64 -0.70
N MET A 41 2.62 -11.03 -0.24
CA MET A 41 2.30 -9.64 -0.55
C MET A 41 3.19 -8.64 0.21
N LEU A 42 3.51 -8.94 1.47
CA LEU A 42 4.44 -8.13 2.26
C LEU A 42 5.87 -8.23 1.69
N GLU A 43 6.31 -9.41 1.28
CA GLU A 43 7.59 -9.65 0.60
C GLU A 43 7.67 -8.91 -0.75
N ARG A 44 6.58 -8.86 -1.52
CA ARG A 44 6.50 -8.15 -2.82
C ARG A 44 6.48 -6.62 -2.71
N GLY A 45 6.56 -6.06 -1.50
CA GLY A 45 6.73 -4.63 -1.27
C GLY A 45 5.77 -4.01 -0.25
N GLY A 46 4.85 -4.79 0.31
CA GLY A 46 3.94 -4.34 1.38
C GLY A 46 4.68 -3.97 2.66
N ALA A 47 5.81 -4.60 2.96
CA ALA A 47 6.60 -4.29 4.16
C ALA A 47 7.17 -2.88 4.19
N ARG A 48 7.39 -2.24 3.02
CA ARG A 48 7.78 -0.83 2.98
C ARG A 48 6.71 0.10 3.56
N ALA A 49 5.46 -0.36 3.71
CA ALA A 49 4.43 0.37 4.45
C ALA A 49 4.69 0.38 5.97
N PHE A 50 5.45 -0.57 6.49
CA PHE A 50 5.83 -0.73 7.89
C PHE A 50 7.29 -0.35 8.08
N ALA A 51 7.58 0.96 8.07
CA ALA A 51 8.94 1.49 8.19
C ALA A 51 9.64 1.10 9.51
N ASP A 52 8.88 0.65 10.51
CA ASP A 52 9.32 0.17 11.81
C ASP A 52 9.57 -1.35 11.86
N MET A 53 9.23 -2.09 10.79
CA MET A 53 9.49 -3.52 10.71
C MET A 53 10.99 -3.77 10.52
N PRO A 54 11.65 -4.54 11.41
CA PRO A 54 13.05 -4.89 11.27
C PRO A 54 13.33 -5.65 9.97
N GLU A 55 14.51 -5.43 9.37
CA GLU A 55 14.90 -6.10 8.10
C GLU A 55 14.93 -7.63 8.23
N ASP A 56 15.37 -8.15 9.38
CA ASP A 56 15.41 -9.59 9.67
C ASP A 56 14.01 -10.22 9.77
N VAL A 57 13.02 -9.44 10.20
CA VAL A 57 11.60 -9.86 10.17
C VAL A 57 11.05 -9.80 8.76
N LEU A 58 11.35 -8.71 8.03
CA LEU A 58 10.91 -8.51 6.64
C LEU A 58 11.42 -9.62 5.72
N TYR A 59 12.70 -9.97 5.80
CA TYR A 59 13.31 -11.03 4.99
C TYR A 59 13.29 -12.39 5.69
N GLY A 60 12.60 -12.50 6.83
CA GLY A 60 12.36 -13.73 7.55
C GLY A 60 11.28 -14.60 6.90
N ASP A 61 10.89 -15.67 7.57
CA ASP A 61 9.74 -16.46 7.13
C ASP A 61 8.42 -15.75 7.44
N GLY A 62 7.34 -16.26 6.84
CA GLY A 62 6.02 -15.69 7.04
C GLY A 62 5.51 -15.68 8.48
N GLU A 63 5.99 -16.63 9.29
CA GLU A 63 5.65 -16.72 10.71
C GLU A 63 6.26 -15.55 11.50
N ALA A 64 7.52 -15.17 11.21
CA ALA A 64 8.17 -14.02 11.83
C ALA A 64 7.42 -12.71 11.56
N ILE A 65 6.96 -12.50 10.32
CA ILE A 65 6.17 -11.32 9.92
C ILE A 65 4.84 -11.28 10.68
N VAL A 66 4.10 -12.38 10.67
CA VAL A 66 2.81 -12.50 11.36
C VAL A 66 2.96 -12.25 12.86
N LYS A 67 3.97 -12.86 13.48
CA LYS A 67 4.27 -12.69 14.90
C LYS A 67 4.56 -11.22 15.22
N TRP A 68 5.39 -10.55 14.41
CA TRP A 68 5.70 -9.14 14.61
C TRP A 68 4.44 -8.25 14.52
N LEU A 69 3.57 -8.50 13.54
CA LEU A 69 2.31 -7.76 13.38
C LEU A 69 1.41 -7.91 14.61
N ILE A 70 1.32 -9.12 15.18
CA ILE A 70 0.54 -9.39 16.40
C ILE A 70 1.16 -8.69 17.61
N GLU A 71 2.47 -8.83 17.81
CA GLU A 71 3.20 -8.24 18.95
C GLU A 71 3.09 -6.71 18.95
N HIS A 72 3.14 -6.09 17.77
CA HIS A 72 3.06 -4.63 17.60
C HIS A 72 1.62 -4.15 17.37
N ARG A 73 0.63 -5.03 17.50
CA ARG A 73 -0.81 -4.74 17.37
C ARG A 73 -1.18 -4.04 16.07
N LYS A 74 -0.55 -4.41 14.96
CA LYS A 74 -0.78 -3.81 13.63
C LYS A 74 -2.05 -4.37 12.97
N PHE A 75 -3.19 -4.20 13.63
CA PHE A 75 -4.51 -4.67 13.18
C PHE A 75 -5.26 -3.56 12.44
N GLY A 76 -4.76 -3.18 11.28
CA GLY A 76 -5.30 -2.07 10.49
C GLY A 76 -5.63 -2.45 9.06
N PHE A 77 -5.67 -1.45 8.20
CA PHE A 77 -5.84 -1.57 6.77
C PHE A 77 -4.49 -1.43 6.06
N LEU A 78 -4.26 -2.26 5.05
CA LEU A 78 -3.11 -2.18 4.16
C LEU A 78 -3.62 -2.02 2.74
N ALA A 79 -3.24 -0.93 2.06
CA ALA A 79 -3.68 -0.66 0.69
C ALA A 79 -2.50 -0.62 -0.28
N ARG A 80 -2.70 -1.26 -1.43
CA ARG A 80 -1.83 -1.15 -2.61
C ARG A 80 -2.38 -0.11 -3.56
N PHE A 81 -1.52 0.76 -4.07
CA PHE A 81 -1.89 1.78 -5.03
C PHE A 81 -0.86 1.90 -6.15
N ASP A 82 -1.33 2.39 -7.30
CA ASP A 82 -0.49 2.78 -8.42
C ASP A 82 -0.72 4.25 -8.78
N VAL A 83 0.35 4.92 -9.15
CA VAL A 83 0.37 6.29 -9.66
C VAL A 83 0.95 6.28 -11.06
N ASP A 84 0.20 6.80 -12.03
CA ASP A 84 0.72 7.05 -13.38
C ASP A 84 1.74 8.18 -13.35
N MET A 85 2.99 7.83 -13.61
CA MET A 85 4.14 8.72 -13.65
C MET A 85 4.52 9.03 -15.10
N LYS A 86 4.76 10.31 -15.37
CA LYS A 86 5.26 10.76 -16.66
C LYS A 86 6.70 11.22 -16.51
N TYR A 87 7.62 10.56 -17.19
CA TYR A 87 9.01 10.98 -17.28
C TYR A 87 9.29 11.57 -18.66
N GLN A 88 9.77 12.80 -18.70
CA GLN A 88 10.26 13.42 -19.93
C GLN A 88 11.78 13.40 -19.93
N SER A 89 12.38 12.88 -21.00
CA SER A 89 13.83 12.86 -21.13
C SER A 89 14.40 14.28 -21.13
N LYS A 90 15.63 14.46 -20.61
CA LYS A 90 16.26 15.79 -20.47
C LYS A 90 16.45 16.52 -21.80
N ASP A 91 16.70 15.76 -22.85
CA ASP A 91 16.82 16.21 -24.24
C ASP A 91 15.46 16.38 -24.94
N LYS A 92 14.35 16.16 -24.23
CA LYS A 92 12.95 16.26 -24.71
C LYS A 92 12.61 15.37 -25.90
N THR A 93 13.43 14.35 -26.20
CA THR A 93 13.25 13.44 -27.33
C THR A 93 12.22 12.34 -27.06
N GLY A 94 11.90 12.06 -25.79
CA GLY A 94 10.95 11.01 -25.42
C GLY A 94 10.13 11.34 -24.18
N VAL A 95 8.88 10.87 -24.20
CA VAL A 95 7.99 10.84 -23.03
C VAL A 95 7.73 9.38 -22.69
N TRP A 96 8.13 8.99 -21.49
CA TRP A 96 7.86 7.67 -20.93
C TRP A 96 6.74 7.79 -19.91
N ARG A 97 5.84 6.80 -19.90
CA ARG A 97 4.84 6.64 -18.85
C ARG A 97 5.04 5.30 -18.19
N PHE A 98 5.03 5.29 -16.87
CA PHE A 98 5.12 4.08 -16.08
C PHE A 98 4.25 4.24 -14.83
N PHE A 99 3.80 3.13 -14.27
CA PHE A 99 3.09 3.16 -13.00
C PHE A 99 4.08 2.95 -11.86
N ARG A 100 4.11 3.90 -10.93
CA ARG A 100 4.80 3.72 -9.66
C ARG A 100 3.84 3.06 -8.68
N GLN A 101 4.22 1.90 -8.18
CA GLN A 101 3.44 1.18 -7.18
C GLN A 101 3.88 1.56 -5.78
N GLY A 102 2.94 1.53 -4.85
CA GLY A 102 3.21 1.79 -3.45
C GLY A 102 2.22 1.11 -2.51
N TRP A 103 2.60 1.11 -1.24
CA TRP A 103 1.79 0.58 -0.15
C TRP A 103 1.60 1.62 0.95
N VAL A 104 0.46 1.54 1.63
CA VAL A 104 0.10 2.35 2.79
C VAL A 104 -0.57 1.48 3.83
N TYR A 105 -0.08 1.57 5.06
CA TYR A 105 -0.74 1.05 6.25
C TYR A 105 -1.38 2.18 7.04
N GLY A 106 -2.50 1.91 7.70
CA GLY A 106 -3.17 2.79 8.65
C GLY A 106 -4.15 2.00 9.50
N GLU A 107 -4.58 2.53 10.63
CA GLU A 107 -5.44 1.80 11.58
C GLU A 107 -6.89 1.76 11.09
N THR A 108 -7.31 2.78 10.35
CA THR A 108 -8.67 2.88 9.80
C THR A 108 -8.66 2.98 8.28
N MET A 109 -9.72 2.46 7.64
CA MET A 109 -9.89 2.56 6.18
C MET A 109 -9.86 4.01 5.69
N GLY A 110 -10.49 4.93 6.44
CA GLY A 110 -10.53 6.35 6.07
C GLY A 110 -9.14 7.00 6.09
N GLU A 111 -8.34 6.68 7.10
CA GLU A 111 -6.94 7.11 7.19
C GLU A 111 -6.11 6.59 6.01
N VAL A 112 -6.19 5.29 5.72
CA VAL A 112 -5.45 4.67 4.62
C VAL A 112 -5.81 5.31 3.28
N LEU A 113 -7.10 5.49 2.99
CA LEU A 113 -7.53 6.13 1.75
C LEU A 113 -7.01 7.57 1.63
N ALA A 114 -7.05 8.34 2.72
CA ALA A 114 -6.52 9.71 2.75
C ALA A 114 -5.00 9.74 2.52
N MET A 115 -4.25 8.85 3.18
CA MET A 115 -2.80 8.72 3.02
C MET A 115 -2.40 8.27 1.62
N VAL A 116 -3.13 7.33 1.01
CA VAL A 116 -2.91 6.93 -0.39
C VAL A 116 -3.12 8.14 -1.29
N PHE A 117 -4.22 8.88 -1.13
CA PHE A 117 -4.52 10.05 -1.96
C PHE A 117 -3.43 11.13 -1.83
N GLU A 118 -2.94 11.37 -0.61
CA GLU A 118 -1.84 12.30 -0.35
C GLU A 118 -0.54 11.83 -1.03
N LYS A 119 -0.16 10.55 -0.85
CA LYS A 119 1.03 9.97 -1.50
C LYS A 119 0.95 10.07 -3.01
N CYS A 120 -0.17 9.67 -3.60
CA CYS A 120 -0.41 9.74 -5.05
C CYS A 120 -0.26 11.17 -5.57
N THR A 121 -0.83 12.14 -4.86
CA THR A 121 -0.74 13.57 -5.20
C THR A 121 0.69 14.08 -5.10
N ARG A 122 1.40 13.72 -4.04
CA ARG A 122 2.81 14.11 -3.85
C ARG A 122 3.70 13.52 -4.93
N GLU A 123 3.53 12.25 -5.26
CA GLU A 123 4.35 11.57 -6.28
C GLU A 123 4.08 12.12 -7.68
N LYS A 124 2.84 12.40 -8.06
CA LYS A 124 2.50 12.97 -9.38
C LYS A 124 3.10 14.37 -9.63
N ASN A 125 3.39 15.12 -8.56
CA ASN A 125 3.92 16.47 -8.63
C ASN A 125 5.47 16.55 -8.51
N GLN A 126 6.16 15.40 -8.39
CA GLN A 126 7.62 15.28 -8.42
C GLN A 126 8.12 14.98 -9.84
#